data_AF-A0A317EA74-F1
#
_entry.id   AF-A0A317EA74-F1
#
_cell.length_a   1.000
_cell.length_b   1.000
_cell.length_c   1.000
_cell.angle_alpha   90.00
_cell.angle_beta   90.00
_cell.angle_gamma   90.00
#
_symmetry.space_group_name_H-M   'P 1'
#
loop_
_entity.id
_entity.type
_entity.pdbx_description
1 polymer ?
#
loop_
_entity_poly.entity_id
_entity_poly.type
_entity_poly.pdbx_seq_one_letter_code
_entity_poly.pdbx_strand_id
1 'polypeptide(L)'
;MTARRLLGTLALALLLPGMAGAQQALSPADAARKREYYDFLLNPRGATAAQIDEFRRHCAAGIIPTAMRDKPESYTYGQTASEICVAVLTRIGREGKLLEPYRPLMVELTGDDRAYEGIPAAIGVAAMANKPVASLGEGKGLTMKPALTFDAGFVSGYLKGFPGTPPAVTEERLQAIAEGCLDQKGGSLNNCYIAGRIYGFRARNGQNPVP
;
A
#
# COMPACT_ATOMS: atom_id res chain seq x y z
N MET A 1 -34.78 -64.61 -4.40
CA MET A 1 -35.34 -63.83 -3.26
C MET A 1 -34.20 -63.12 -2.56
N THR A 2 -34.50 -61.98 -1.93
CA THR A 2 -33.64 -61.03 -1.16
C THR A 2 -32.71 -60.12 -1.98
N ALA A 3 -32.55 -58.82 -1.72
CA ALA A 3 -33.39 -57.79 -1.11
C ALA A 3 -32.75 -56.43 -1.49
N ARG A 4 -33.52 -55.53 -2.10
CA ARG A 4 -33.15 -54.12 -2.35
C ARG A 4 -32.96 -53.39 -1.01
N ARG A 5 -31.85 -52.64 -0.83
CA ARG A 5 -31.75 -51.56 0.16
C ARG A 5 -31.24 -50.29 -0.51
N LEU A 6 -32.20 -49.39 -0.79
CA LEU A 6 -31.98 -47.98 -1.08
C LEU A 6 -31.65 -47.28 0.25
N LEU A 7 -30.42 -46.79 0.39
CA LEU A 7 -30.03 -45.86 1.44
C LEU A 7 -29.98 -44.46 0.82
N GLY A 8 -31.02 -43.68 1.10
CA GLY A 8 -31.13 -42.28 0.70
C GLY A 8 -30.22 -41.41 1.56
N THR A 9 -29.27 -40.74 0.93
CA THR A 9 -28.43 -39.72 1.56
C THR A 9 -29.22 -38.41 1.60
N LEU A 10 -29.76 -38.07 2.77
CA LEU A 10 -30.42 -36.78 3.01
C LEU A 10 -29.34 -35.68 2.97
N ALA A 11 -29.26 -34.95 1.85
CA ALA A 11 -28.40 -33.77 1.73
C ALA A 11 -29.08 -32.60 2.46
N LEU A 12 -28.68 -32.36 3.71
CA LEU A 12 -29.11 -31.21 4.49
C LEU A 12 -28.34 -29.97 3.99
N ALA A 13 -28.94 -29.23 3.07
CA ALA A 13 -28.41 -27.95 2.58
C ALA A 13 -28.61 -26.87 3.67
N LEU A 14 -27.57 -26.65 4.48
CA LEU A 14 -27.46 -25.52 5.41
C LEU A 14 -27.33 -24.22 4.60
N LEU A 15 -28.46 -23.51 4.41
CA LEU A 15 -28.51 -22.13 3.94
C LEU A 15 -27.93 -21.22 5.02
N LEU A 16 -26.61 -20.99 4.99
CA LEU A 16 -26.00 -19.90 5.75
C LEU A 16 -26.38 -18.57 5.08
N PRO A 17 -27.10 -17.65 5.75
CA PRO A 17 -27.32 -16.31 5.21
C PRO A 17 -25.95 -15.63 5.08
N GLY A 18 -25.52 -15.37 3.84
CA GLY A 18 -24.33 -14.60 3.58
C GLY A 18 -24.50 -13.21 4.19
N MET A 19 -23.80 -12.95 5.28
CA MET A 19 -23.65 -11.60 5.81
C MET A 19 -22.75 -10.82 4.86
N ALA A 20 -23.33 -10.34 3.75
CA ALA A 20 -22.76 -9.24 3.01
C ALA A 20 -22.77 -8.04 3.95
N GLY A 21 -21.64 -7.77 4.60
CA GLY A 21 -21.45 -6.58 5.40
C GLY A 21 -21.76 -5.37 4.51
N ALA A 22 -22.89 -4.71 4.76
CA ALA A 22 -23.20 -3.46 4.11
C ALA A 22 -22.11 -2.47 4.54
N GLN A 23 -21.20 -2.13 3.62
CA GLN A 23 -20.30 -1.00 3.82
C GLN A 23 -21.19 0.22 4.05
N GLN A 24 -21.28 0.67 5.31
CA GLN A 24 -21.99 1.89 5.62
C GLN A 24 -21.28 3.02 4.89
N ALA A 25 -21.96 3.60 3.90
CA ALA A 25 -21.47 4.79 3.24
C ALA A 25 -21.26 5.88 4.30
N LEU A 26 -20.10 6.54 4.25
CA LEU A 26 -19.84 7.68 5.12
C LEU A 26 -20.93 8.73 4.93
N SER A 27 -21.30 9.42 6.02
CA SER A 27 -22.18 10.58 5.87
C SER A 27 -21.49 11.64 5.00
N PRO A 28 -22.24 12.51 4.29
CA PRO A 28 -21.63 13.57 3.47
C PRO A 28 -20.67 14.47 4.26
N ALA A 29 -20.98 14.74 5.54
CA ALA A 29 -20.14 15.54 6.43
C ALA A 29 -18.84 14.83 6.79
N ASP A 30 -18.89 13.51 6.98
CA ASP A 30 -17.72 12.68 7.25
C ASP A 30 -16.81 12.56 6.03
N ALA A 31 -17.39 12.34 4.84
CA ALA A 31 -16.64 12.34 3.58
C ALA A 31 -16.00 13.70 3.28
N ALA A 32 -16.66 14.82 3.63
CA ALA A 32 -16.09 16.16 3.50
C ALA A 32 -14.91 16.38 4.46
N ARG A 33 -15.07 16.03 5.75
CA ARG A 33 -13.99 16.11 6.75
C ARG A 33 -12.80 15.24 6.38
N LYS A 34 -13.05 14.04 5.86
CA LYS A 34 -12.00 13.13 5.42
C LYS A 34 -11.26 13.66 4.20
N ARG A 35 -11.95 14.30 3.25
CA ARG A 35 -11.29 15.01 2.13
C ARG A 35 -10.41 16.16 2.60
N GLU A 36 -10.92 17.03 3.46
CA GLU A 36 -10.14 18.14 4.05
C GLU A 36 -8.88 17.62 4.76
N TYR A 37 -9.03 16.53 5.51
CA TYR A 37 -7.92 15.86 6.17
C TYR A 37 -6.86 15.33 5.17
N TYR A 38 -7.30 14.73 4.06
CA TYR A 38 -6.38 14.27 3.02
C TYR A 38 -5.68 15.42 2.32
N ASP A 39 -6.38 16.52 2.06
CA ASP A 39 -5.77 17.73 1.53
C ASP A 39 -4.73 18.31 2.50
N PHE A 40 -4.99 18.21 3.81
CA PHE A 40 -4.00 18.53 4.84
C PHE A 40 -2.81 17.57 4.81
N LEU A 41 -2.98 16.27 4.62
CA LEU A 41 -1.86 15.33 4.51
C LEU A 41 -1.03 15.54 3.24
N LEU A 42 -1.69 15.86 2.12
CA LEU A 42 -1.05 16.18 0.85
C LEU A 42 -0.30 17.51 0.94
N ASN A 43 -0.82 18.46 1.71
CA ASN A 43 -0.22 19.78 1.91
C ASN A 43 -0.20 20.15 3.40
N PRO A 44 0.66 19.49 4.21
CA PRO A 44 0.75 19.86 5.62
C PRO A 44 1.24 21.30 5.64
N ARG A 45 0.44 22.22 6.20
CA ARG A 45 0.72 23.65 6.14
C ARG A 45 2.14 23.90 6.69
N GLY A 46 3.01 24.44 5.83
CA GLY A 46 4.39 24.76 6.18
C GLY A 46 5.40 23.60 6.09
N ALA A 47 5.00 22.40 5.64
CA ALA A 47 5.96 21.33 5.40
C ALA A 47 6.88 21.66 4.22
N THR A 48 8.17 21.70 4.50
CA THR A 48 9.24 21.88 3.50
C THR A 48 9.43 20.61 2.67
N ALA A 49 10.06 20.72 1.50
CA ALA A 49 10.41 19.57 0.68
C ALA A 49 11.23 18.52 1.46
N ALA A 50 12.19 18.98 2.28
CA ALA A 50 13.01 18.10 3.11
C ALA A 50 12.20 17.28 4.12
N GLN A 51 11.15 17.87 4.72
CA GLN A 51 10.25 17.16 5.63
C GLN A 51 9.39 16.13 4.90
N ILE A 52 8.93 16.43 3.69
CA ILE A 52 8.19 15.48 2.86
C ILE A 52 9.08 14.29 2.46
N ASP A 53 10.33 14.55 2.09
CA ASP A 53 11.30 13.49 1.78
C ASP A 53 11.61 12.64 3.02
N GLU A 54 11.69 13.25 4.20
CA GLU A 54 11.85 12.55 5.47
C GLU A 54 10.63 11.67 5.78
N PHE A 55 9.41 12.18 5.61
CA PHE A 55 8.20 11.39 5.80
C PHE A 55 8.16 10.19 4.87
N ARG A 56 8.62 10.35 3.63
CA ARG A 56 8.73 9.22 2.71
C ARG A 56 9.76 8.19 3.16
N ARG A 57 10.95 8.63 3.60
CA ARG A 57 11.95 7.71 4.16
C ARG A 57 11.40 6.95 5.35
N HIS A 58 10.64 7.62 6.22
CA HIS A 58 9.94 6.98 7.33
C HIS A 58 8.92 5.94 6.84
N CYS A 59 8.09 6.26 5.84
CA CYS A 59 7.16 5.31 5.24
C CYS A 59 7.86 4.08 4.64
N ALA A 60 8.95 4.26 3.88
CA ALA A 60 9.73 3.15 3.32
C ALA A 60 10.42 2.32 4.41
N ALA A 61 10.76 2.95 5.54
CA ALA A 61 11.31 2.31 6.73
C ALA A 61 10.25 1.71 7.66
N GLY A 62 8.94 1.85 7.37
CA GLY A 62 7.86 1.41 8.26
C GLY A 62 7.81 2.15 9.60
N ILE A 63 8.20 3.43 9.59
CA ILE A 63 8.13 4.34 10.72
C ILE A 63 7.00 5.33 10.42
N ILE A 64 5.98 5.41 11.28
CA ILE A 64 4.94 6.43 11.13
C ILE A 64 5.51 7.77 11.62
N PRO A 65 5.54 8.83 10.80
CA PRO A 65 6.03 10.13 11.23
C PRO A 65 5.25 10.66 12.45
N THR A 66 5.95 10.89 13.57
CA THR A 66 5.37 11.42 14.81
C THR A 66 4.77 12.81 14.63
N ALA A 67 5.34 13.65 13.75
CA ALA A 67 4.79 14.95 13.40
C ALA A 67 3.38 14.89 12.78
N MET A 68 2.94 13.71 12.31
CA MET A 68 1.56 13.51 11.86
C MET A 68 0.61 13.04 12.97
N ARG A 69 1.14 12.61 14.12
CA ARG A 69 0.35 12.20 15.30
C ARG A 69 -0.14 13.40 16.13
N ASP A 70 0.59 14.52 16.14
CA ASP A 70 0.23 15.73 16.90
C ASP A 70 -0.89 16.52 16.21
N LYS A 71 -2.08 15.95 16.12
CA LYS A 71 -3.25 16.60 15.52
C LYS A 71 -4.20 17.19 16.55
N PRO A 72 -4.97 18.23 16.17
CA PRO A 72 -6.06 18.74 17.01
C PRO A 72 -7.04 17.60 17.33
N GLU A 73 -7.51 17.53 18.58
CA GLU A 73 -8.49 16.54 19.07
C GLU A 73 -9.78 16.45 18.23
N SER A 74 -10.05 17.45 17.38
CA SER A 74 -11.22 17.49 16.49
C SER A 74 -11.19 16.50 15.32
N TYR A 75 -10.06 15.84 15.04
CA TYR A 75 -9.96 14.78 14.03
C TYR A 75 -10.13 13.41 14.67
N THR A 76 -11.37 12.95 14.83
CA THR A 76 -11.72 11.62 15.39
C THR A 76 -11.42 10.43 14.47
N TYR A 77 -10.90 10.65 13.26
CA TYR A 77 -10.48 9.57 12.38
C TYR A 77 -9.08 9.09 12.77
N GLY A 78 -9.01 7.86 13.27
CA GLY A 78 -7.74 7.18 13.58
C GLY A 78 -6.87 7.14 12.34
N GLN A 79 -5.74 7.82 12.39
CA GLN A 79 -4.83 7.91 11.27
C GLN A 79 -4.10 6.59 11.15
N THR A 80 -4.41 5.86 10.10
CA THR A 80 -3.72 4.61 9.84
C THR A 80 -2.40 4.90 9.11
N ALA A 81 -1.39 4.04 9.27
CA ALA A 81 -0.07 4.23 8.67
C ALA A 81 -0.18 4.38 7.13
N SER A 82 -1.08 3.61 6.53
CA SER A 82 -1.37 3.59 5.10
C SER A 82 -1.93 4.90 4.60
N GLU A 83 -2.87 5.54 5.30
CA GLU A 83 -3.44 6.82 4.87
C GLU A 83 -2.36 7.91 4.81
N ILE A 84 -1.52 7.98 5.84
CA ILE A 84 -0.38 8.89 5.91
C ILE A 84 0.60 8.62 4.75
N CYS A 85 1.06 7.39 4.62
CA CYS A 85 2.09 7.04 3.64
C CYS A 85 1.59 7.17 2.21
N VAL A 86 0.35 6.78 1.93
CA VAL A 86 -0.26 6.95 0.61
C VAL A 86 -0.40 8.44 0.26
N ALA A 87 -0.78 9.30 1.21
CA ALA A 87 -0.84 10.75 0.96
C ALA A 87 0.55 11.32 0.64
N VAL A 88 1.58 11.00 1.44
CA VAL A 88 2.97 11.44 1.19
C VAL A 88 3.45 10.97 -0.18
N LEU A 89 3.25 9.70 -0.52
CA LEU A 89 3.65 9.14 -1.81
C LEU A 89 2.87 9.75 -2.98
N THR A 90 1.58 10.02 -2.80
CA THR A 90 0.75 10.68 -3.82
C THR A 90 1.24 12.09 -4.11
N ARG A 91 1.58 12.87 -3.07
CA ARG A 91 2.16 14.20 -3.23
C ARG A 91 3.48 14.14 -4.01
N ILE A 92 4.40 13.28 -3.59
CA ILE A 92 5.71 13.10 -4.25
C ILE A 92 5.53 12.62 -5.71
N GLY A 93 4.50 11.81 -5.97
CA GLY A 93 4.09 11.42 -7.32
C GLY A 93 3.66 12.60 -8.18
N ARG A 94 2.85 13.51 -7.64
CA ARG A 94 2.43 14.74 -8.34
C ARG A 94 3.61 15.67 -8.63
N GLU A 95 4.63 15.65 -7.78
CA GLU A 95 5.87 16.40 -7.97
C GLU A 95 6.84 15.73 -8.97
N GLY A 96 6.55 14.51 -9.45
CA GLY A 96 7.43 13.77 -10.36
C GLY A 96 8.67 13.16 -9.70
N LYS A 97 8.69 13.09 -8.35
CA LYS A 97 9.87 12.74 -7.55
C LYS A 97 9.82 11.33 -6.97
N LEU A 98 8.92 10.47 -7.46
CA LEU A 98 8.73 9.12 -6.92
C LEU A 98 9.98 8.24 -6.99
N LEU A 99 10.94 8.52 -7.85
CA LEU A 99 12.16 7.72 -7.94
C LEU A 99 13.32 8.26 -7.09
N GLU A 100 13.30 9.52 -6.67
CA GLU A 100 14.46 10.18 -6.03
C GLU A 100 15.00 9.43 -4.80
N PRO A 101 14.17 8.91 -3.87
CA PRO A 101 14.68 8.19 -2.70
C PRO A 101 15.39 6.87 -3.00
N TYR A 102 15.22 6.31 -4.21
CA TYR A 102 15.95 5.11 -4.62
C TYR A 102 17.39 5.42 -5.06
N ARG A 103 17.68 6.68 -5.42
CA ARG A 103 19.02 7.10 -5.84
C ARG A 103 20.08 6.89 -4.74
N PRO A 104 19.91 7.43 -3.50
CA PRO A 104 20.90 7.20 -2.45
C PRO A 104 21.02 5.71 -2.07
N LEU A 105 19.91 4.96 -2.12
CA LEU A 105 19.94 3.51 -1.90
C LEU A 105 20.79 2.78 -2.97
N MET A 106 20.68 3.19 -4.23
CA MET A 106 21.49 2.63 -5.31
C MET A 106 22.98 2.90 -5.11
N VAL A 107 23.32 4.15 -4.76
CA VAL A 107 24.70 4.56 -4.47
C VAL A 107 25.26 3.77 -3.30
N GLU A 108 24.50 3.61 -2.22
CA GLU A 108 24.92 2.86 -1.03
C GLU A 108 25.24 1.39 -1.37
N LEU A 109 24.41 0.75 -2.21
CA LEU A 109 24.53 -0.68 -2.49
C LEU A 109 25.53 -1.00 -3.61
N THR A 110 25.65 -0.10 -4.60
CA THR A 110 26.38 -0.37 -5.85
C THR A 110 27.54 0.58 -6.10
N GLY A 111 27.58 1.74 -5.43
CA GLY A 111 28.54 2.82 -5.75
C GLY A 111 28.21 3.60 -7.02
N ASP A 112 27.07 3.30 -7.67
CA ASP A 112 26.59 3.92 -8.91
C ASP A 112 25.14 4.40 -8.70
N ASP A 113 24.73 5.46 -9.40
CA ASP A 113 23.37 5.99 -9.34
C ASP A 113 22.58 5.76 -10.63
N ARG A 114 23.21 5.28 -11.71
CA ARG A 114 22.64 5.26 -13.06
C ARG A 114 21.40 4.37 -13.25
N ALA A 115 21.21 3.37 -12.39
CA ALA A 115 20.13 2.38 -12.54
C ALA A 115 19.09 2.40 -11.39
N TYR A 116 19.02 3.48 -10.61
CA TYR A 116 18.08 3.60 -9.49
C TYR A 116 16.60 3.47 -9.91
N GLU A 117 16.25 3.87 -11.13
CA GLU A 117 14.90 3.74 -11.70
C GLU A 117 14.44 2.28 -11.82
N GLY A 118 15.39 1.34 -11.90
CA GLY A 118 15.14 -0.09 -11.96
C GLY A 118 14.79 -0.72 -10.61
N ILE A 119 15.10 -0.07 -9.48
CA ILE A 119 14.95 -0.67 -8.15
C ILE A 119 13.49 -1.08 -7.86
N PRO A 120 12.46 -0.23 -8.08
CA PRO A 120 11.08 -0.65 -7.83
C PRO A 120 10.65 -1.89 -8.63
N ALA A 121 11.18 -2.04 -9.86
CA ALA A 121 10.90 -3.20 -10.69
C ALA A 121 11.63 -4.45 -10.18
N ALA A 122 12.90 -4.33 -9.77
CA ALA A 122 13.66 -5.41 -9.16
C ALA A 122 12.99 -5.91 -7.87
N ILE A 123 12.52 -5.00 -7.02
CA ILE A 123 11.72 -5.31 -5.83
C ILE A 123 10.44 -6.05 -6.22
N GLY A 124 9.71 -5.56 -7.23
CA GLY A 124 8.50 -6.21 -7.72
C GLY A 124 8.74 -7.65 -8.18
N VAL A 125 9.80 -7.90 -8.97
CA VAL A 125 10.15 -9.26 -9.42
C VAL A 125 10.45 -10.17 -8.24
N ALA A 126 11.26 -9.72 -7.28
CA ALA A 126 11.59 -10.52 -6.11
C ALA A 126 10.38 -10.77 -5.19
N ALA A 127 9.57 -9.74 -4.95
CA ALA A 127 8.37 -9.82 -4.12
C ALA A 127 7.34 -10.79 -4.70
N MET A 128 7.10 -10.73 -6.01
CA MET A 128 6.18 -11.67 -6.69
C MET A 128 6.69 -13.11 -6.65
N ALA A 129 8.02 -13.30 -6.65
CA ALA A 129 8.66 -14.61 -6.46
C ALA A 129 8.83 -15.02 -4.98
N ASN A 130 8.31 -14.23 -4.03
CA ASN A 130 8.50 -14.41 -2.57
C ASN A 130 9.97 -14.55 -2.14
N LYS A 131 10.89 -13.88 -2.85
CA LYS A 131 12.30 -13.81 -2.48
C LYS A 131 12.53 -12.62 -1.56
N PRO A 132 13.30 -12.76 -0.46
CA PRO A 132 13.57 -11.65 0.46
C PRO A 132 14.60 -10.65 -0.07
N VAL A 133 15.30 -10.96 -1.17
CA VAL A 133 16.35 -10.13 -1.74
C VAL A 133 16.04 -9.84 -3.21
N ALA A 134 16.02 -8.55 -3.57
CA ALA A 134 15.97 -8.08 -4.95
C ALA A 134 17.39 -8.01 -5.52
N SER A 135 17.62 -8.60 -6.69
CA SER A 135 18.91 -8.50 -7.38
C SER A 135 19.04 -7.14 -8.06
N LEU A 136 20.18 -6.47 -7.86
CA LEU A 136 20.49 -5.18 -8.48
C LEU A 136 21.58 -5.29 -9.58
N GLY A 137 21.99 -6.52 -9.94
CA GLY A 137 23.12 -6.78 -10.84
C GLY A 137 24.44 -6.98 -10.09
N GLU A 138 25.46 -7.52 -10.77
CA GLU A 138 26.85 -7.66 -10.27
C GLU A 138 26.99 -8.31 -8.88
N GLY A 139 26.11 -9.26 -8.56
CA GLY A 139 26.08 -9.93 -7.25
C GLY A 139 25.56 -9.05 -6.10
N LYS A 140 25.11 -7.82 -6.37
CA LYS A 140 24.49 -6.93 -5.39
C LYS A 140 23.02 -7.27 -5.20
N GLY A 141 22.57 -7.14 -3.96
CA GLY A 141 21.21 -7.43 -3.55
C GLY A 141 20.68 -6.43 -2.54
N LEU A 142 19.38 -6.17 -2.60
CA LEU A 142 18.64 -5.35 -1.66
C LEU A 142 17.72 -6.24 -0.83
N THR A 143 17.99 -6.35 0.47
CA THR A 143 17.10 -7.03 1.42
C THR A 143 15.80 -6.23 1.55
N MET A 144 14.69 -6.85 1.22
CA MET A 144 13.38 -6.19 1.17
C MET A 144 12.68 -6.29 2.51
N LYS A 145 12.20 -5.14 3.00
CA LYS A 145 11.26 -5.03 4.12
C LYS A 145 9.83 -4.93 3.58
N PRO A 146 8.79 -5.32 4.34
CA PRO A 146 7.40 -5.16 3.94
C PRO A 146 7.05 -3.71 3.52
N ALA A 147 7.48 -2.71 4.29
CA ALA A 147 7.24 -1.30 4.02
C ALA A 147 7.93 -0.80 2.73
N LEU A 148 9.20 -1.17 2.51
CA LEU A 148 9.92 -0.86 1.27
C LEU A 148 9.26 -1.54 0.05
N THR A 149 8.76 -2.75 0.25
CA THR A 149 8.05 -3.50 -0.79
C THR A 149 6.71 -2.84 -1.16
N PHE A 150 6.01 -2.28 -0.16
CA PHE A 150 4.84 -1.45 -0.38
C PHE A 150 5.17 -0.15 -1.16
N ASP A 151 6.22 0.59 -0.79
CA ASP A 151 6.67 1.79 -1.53
C ASP A 151 6.96 1.46 -3.00
N ALA A 152 7.71 0.39 -3.27
CA ALA A 152 8.02 -0.05 -4.63
C ALA A 152 6.78 -0.45 -5.44
N GLY A 153 5.81 -1.10 -4.77
CA GLY A 153 4.49 -1.37 -5.30
C GLY A 153 3.80 -0.08 -5.72
N PHE A 154 3.69 0.87 -4.79
CA PHE A 154 3.08 2.18 -5.03
C PHE A 154 3.70 2.90 -6.21
N VAL A 155 5.03 3.02 -6.23
CA VAL A 155 5.78 3.67 -7.31
C VAL A 155 5.49 2.99 -8.65
N SER A 156 5.47 1.66 -8.69
CA SER A 156 5.14 0.90 -9.89
C SER A 156 3.69 1.16 -10.35
N GLY A 157 2.74 1.16 -9.43
CA GLY A 157 1.33 1.43 -9.72
C GLY A 157 1.09 2.86 -10.22
N TYR A 158 1.76 3.84 -9.61
CA TYR A 158 1.62 5.25 -9.97
C TYR A 158 2.22 5.51 -11.36
N LEU A 159 3.49 5.13 -11.57
CA LEU A 159 4.21 5.43 -12.81
C LEU A 159 3.77 4.55 -13.99
N LYS A 160 3.59 3.25 -13.76
CA LYS A 160 3.35 2.27 -14.83
C LYS A 160 1.89 1.77 -14.90
N GLY A 161 1.08 2.10 -13.90
CA GLY A 161 -0.29 1.61 -13.81
C GLY A 161 -0.39 0.17 -13.32
N PHE A 162 -1.58 -0.41 -13.49
CA PHE A 162 -1.86 -1.80 -13.21
C PHE A 162 -2.06 -2.56 -14.54
N PRO A 163 -1.34 -3.67 -14.79
CA PRO A 163 -1.52 -4.45 -16.00
C PRO A 163 -2.85 -5.19 -15.88
N GLY A 164 -3.83 -4.74 -16.66
CA GLY A 164 -5.20 -5.24 -16.59
C GLY A 164 -5.98 -4.72 -15.39
N THR A 165 -7.01 -5.46 -14.99
CA THR A 165 -7.88 -5.10 -13.86
C THR A 165 -7.18 -5.43 -12.53
N PRO A 166 -7.06 -4.46 -11.60
CA PRO A 166 -6.60 -4.75 -10.25
C PRO A 166 -7.43 -5.87 -9.60
N PRO A 167 -6.83 -6.72 -8.76
CA PRO A 167 -7.57 -7.71 -8.00
C PRO A 167 -8.75 -7.08 -7.25
N ALA A 168 -9.90 -7.73 -7.27
CA ALA A 168 -11.05 -7.30 -6.47
C ALA A 168 -10.73 -7.51 -4.99
N VAL A 169 -10.37 -6.43 -4.30
CA VAL A 169 -10.09 -6.39 -2.86
C VAL A 169 -10.94 -5.28 -2.27
N THR A 170 -11.63 -5.59 -1.17
CA THR A 170 -12.40 -4.56 -0.44
C THR A 170 -11.45 -3.51 0.14
N GLU A 171 -11.93 -2.28 0.32
CA GLU A 171 -11.09 -1.21 0.88
C GLU A 171 -10.53 -1.59 2.26
N GLU A 172 -11.38 -2.14 3.12
CA GLU A 172 -11.00 -2.60 4.46
C GLU A 172 -9.88 -3.64 4.41
N ARG A 173 -9.98 -4.61 3.49
CA ARG A 173 -8.94 -5.65 3.36
C ARG A 173 -7.64 -5.07 2.81
N LEU A 174 -7.72 -4.17 1.83
CA LEU A 174 -6.56 -3.52 1.25
C LEU A 174 -5.83 -2.68 2.31
N GLN A 175 -6.59 -1.91 3.09
CA GLN A 175 -6.07 -1.12 4.21
C GLN A 175 -5.40 -2.00 5.25
N ALA A 176 -6.05 -3.09 5.69
CA ALA A 176 -5.48 -4.02 6.65
C ALA A 176 -4.14 -4.64 6.17
N ILE A 177 -4.02 -4.94 4.87
CA ILE A 177 -2.74 -5.42 4.30
C ILE A 177 -1.69 -4.30 4.38
N ALA A 178 -2.03 -3.09 3.96
CA ALA A 178 -1.11 -1.96 3.97
C ALA A 178 -0.64 -1.60 5.38
N GLU A 179 -1.53 -1.61 6.37
CA GLU A 179 -1.17 -1.44 7.78
C GLU A 179 -0.16 -2.49 8.22
N GLY A 180 -0.40 -3.77 7.94
CA GLY A 180 0.55 -4.84 8.28
C GLY A 180 1.95 -4.60 7.69
N CYS A 181 1.99 -4.17 6.43
CA CYS A 181 3.24 -3.88 5.72
C CYS A 181 3.98 -2.67 6.29
N LEU A 182 3.26 -1.59 6.61
CA LEU A 182 3.85 -0.33 7.06
C LEU A 182 4.21 -0.35 8.55
N ASP A 183 3.43 -1.02 9.40
CA ASP A 183 3.78 -1.25 10.80
C ASP A 183 4.83 -2.35 11.01
N GLN A 184 5.25 -3.02 9.94
CA GLN A 184 6.13 -4.21 9.96
C GLN A 184 5.61 -5.36 10.84
N LYS A 185 4.32 -5.36 11.18
CA LYS A 185 3.66 -6.38 12.00
C LYS A 185 3.22 -7.60 11.19
N GLY A 186 3.39 -7.58 9.87
CA GLY A 186 3.13 -8.74 9.01
C GLY A 186 2.97 -8.40 7.54
N GLY A 187 2.51 -9.39 6.77
CA GLY A 187 2.31 -9.28 5.32
C GLY A 187 3.41 -9.98 4.53
N SER A 188 3.01 -10.81 3.56
CA SER A 188 3.95 -11.35 2.59
C SER A 188 4.45 -10.22 1.69
N LEU A 189 5.71 -10.31 1.24
CA LEU A 189 6.31 -9.33 0.33
C LEU A 189 5.43 -9.15 -0.93
N ASN A 190 4.89 -10.26 -1.46
CA ASN A 190 3.93 -10.24 -2.55
C ASN A 190 2.69 -9.37 -2.24
N ASN A 191 2.03 -9.61 -1.10
CA ASN A 191 0.83 -8.85 -0.72
C ASN A 191 1.15 -7.37 -0.50
N CYS A 192 2.30 -7.04 0.10
CA CYS A 192 2.72 -5.65 0.28
C CYS A 192 2.97 -4.94 -1.05
N TYR A 193 3.63 -5.62 -1.99
CA TYR A 193 3.84 -5.09 -3.34
C TYR A 193 2.52 -4.84 -4.07
N ILE A 194 1.61 -5.82 -4.04
CA ILE A 194 0.29 -5.70 -4.69
C ILE A 194 -0.52 -4.57 -4.04
N ALA A 195 -0.56 -4.50 -2.71
CA ALA A 195 -1.31 -3.45 -2.01
C ALA A 195 -0.79 -2.06 -2.37
N GLY A 196 0.52 -1.86 -2.31
CA GLY A 196 1.16 -0.63 -2.77
C GLY A 196 0.77 -0.30 -4.21
N ARG A 197 0.87 -1.27 -5.12
CA ARG A 197 0.55 -1.09 -6.54
C ARG A 197 -0.90 -0.69 -6.79
N ILE A 198 -1.85 -1.24 -6.04
CA ILE A 198 -3.26 -0.84 -6.10
C ILE A 198 -3.42 0.62 -5.66
N TYR A 199 -2.82 1.01 -4.53
CA TYR A 199 -2.86 2.39 -4.06
C TYR A 199 -2.21 3.38 -5.04
N GLY A 200 -1.06 3.03 -5.60
CA GLY A 200 -0.36 3.86 -6.59
C GLY A 200 -1.18 4.06 -7.87
N PHE A 201 -1.79 2.98 -8.38
CA PHE A 201 -2.67 3.04 -9.55
C PHE A 201 -3.89 3.94 -9.30
N ARG A 202 -4.52 3.79 -8.14
CA ARG A 202 -5.66 4.61 -7.73
C ARG A 202 -5.29 6.09 -7.59
N ALA A 203 -4.19 6.38 -6.91
CA ALA A 203 -3.66 7.74 -6.74
C ALA A 203 -3.36 8.44 -8.08
N ARG A 204 -2.78 7.71 -9.05
CA ARG A 204 -2.56 8.21 -10.41
C ARG A 204 -3.86 8.64 -11.10
N ASN A 205 -4.94 7.89 -10.90
CA ASN A 205 -6.23 8.12 -11.54
C ASN A 205 -7.12 9.10 -10.77
N GLY A 206 -6.60 9.78 -9.74
CA GLY A 206 -7.40 10.65 -8.87
C GLY A 206 -8.45 9.90 -8.04
N GLN A 207 -8.38 8.56 -8.03
CA GLN A 207 -9.17 7.73 -7.14
C GLN A 207 -8.43 7.72 -5.81
N ASN A 208 -8.57 8.79 -5.02
CA ASN A 208 -8.05 8.74 -3.67
C ASN A 208 -8.66 7.51 -2.97
N PRO A 209 -7.89 6.73 -2.20
CA PRO A 209 -8.37 5.51 -1.52
C PRO A 209 -9.39 5.77 -0.40
N VAL A 210 -10.05 6.91 -0.48
CA VAL A 210 -10.87 7.47 0.55
C VAL A 210 -12.24 7.61 -0.08
N PRO A 211 -13.21 6.77 0.31
CA PRO A 211 -14.60 7.05 -0.03
C PRO A 211 -15.05 8.41 0.51
#